data_AF-A0A4U9D3R3-F1
#
_entry.id   AF-A0A4U9D3R3-F1
#
_cell.length_a   1.000
_cell.length_b   1.000
_cell.length_c   1.000
_cell.angle_alpha   90.00
_cell.angle_beta   90.00
_cell.angle_gamma   90.00
#
_symmetry.space_group_name_H-M   'P 1'
#
loop_
_entity.id
_entity.type
_entity.pdbx_description
1 polymer ?
#
loop_
_entity_poly.entity_id
_entity_poly.type
_entity_poly.pdbx_seq_one_letter_code
_entity_poly.pdbx_strand_id
1 'polypeptide(L)' 'MRRGRFVSEGDFVSWLATHRQQGPVSLVLLMDKGESMNDLALPKPDSSYELGRVVFIQYLPQ' A
#
# COMPACT_ATOMS: atom_id res chain seq x y z
N MET A 1 -13.31 -0.18 18.94
CA MET A 1 -12.45 -0.08 17.75
C MET A 1 -12.65 1.29 17.12
N ARG A 2 -11.59 2.07 16.89
CA ARG A 2 -11.69 3.44 16.34
C ARG A 2 -12.03 3.33 14.84
N ARG A 3 -13.24 3.75 14.45
CA ARG A 3 -13.69 3.77 13.05
C ARG A 3 -12.81 4.73 12.26
N GLY A 4 -12.17 4.24 11.18
CA GLY A 4 -11.38 5.05 10.24
C GLY A 4 -9.85 4.84 10.24
N ARG A 5 -9.30 3.89 11.02
CA ARG A 5 -7.85 3.56 10.94
C ARG A 5 -7.54 2.22 10.29
N PHE A 6 -8.55 1.36 10.17
CA PHE A 6 -8.41 0.04 9.58
C PHE A 6 -9.20 0.02 8.28
N VAL A 7 -8.55 -0.47 7.24
CA VAL A 7 -9.13 -0.75 5.93
C VAL A 7 -8.93 -2.24 5.74
N SER A 8 -10.01 -2.98 5.49
CA SER A 8 -9.89 -4.40 5.22
C SER A 8 -9.20 -4.61 3.85
N GLU A 9 -8.62 -5.78 3.63
CA GLU A 9 -8.01 -6.12 2.34
C GLU A 9 -9.00 -5.95 1.18
N GLY A 10 -10.23 -6.45 1.35
CA GLY A 10 -11.28 -6.34 0.33
C GLY A 10 -11.73 -4.91 0.04
N ASP A 11 -11.58 -4.00 1.02
CA ASP A 11 -11.93 -2.58 0.85
C ASP A 11 -10.75 -1.72 0.36
N PHE A 12 -9.53 -2.26 0.37
CA PHE A 12 -8.32 -1.46 0.14
C PHE A 12 -8.30 -0.82 -1.24
N VAL A 13 -8.73 -1.54 -2.29
CA VAL A 13 -8.75 -1.02 -3.66
C VAL A 13 -9.67 0.20 -3.78
N SER A 14 -10.90 0.09 -3.27
CA SER A 14 -11.87 1.18 -3.30
C SER A 14 -11.44 2.35 -2.42
N TRP A 15 -10.91 2.05 -1.23
CA TRP A 15 -10.37 3.07 -0.34
C TRP A 15 -9.22 3.84 -1.01
N LEU A 16 -8.26 3.13 -1.61
CA LEU A 16 -7.11 3.73 -2.30
C LEU A 16 -7.55 4.64 -3.43
N ALA A 17 -8.50 4.21 -4.26
CA ALA A 17 -9.01 4.99 -5.38
C ALA A 17 -9.58 6.34 -4.93
N THR A 18 -10.31 6.39 -3.81
CA THR A 18 -10.84 7.64 -3.25
C THR A 18 -9.76 8.50 -2.60
N HIS A 19 -8.83 7.92 -1.85
CA HIS A 19 -7.90 8.70 -1.02
C HIS A 19 -6.74 9.27 -1.83
N ARG A 20 -6.27 8.55 -2.87
CA ARG A 20 -5.17 9.03 -3.71
C ARG A 20 -5.52 10.27 -4.55
N GLN A 21 -6.81 10.56 -4.73
CA GLN A 21 -7.26 11.80 -5.37
C GLN A 21 -6.97 13.05 -4.51
N GLN A 22 -6.82 12.88 -3.19
CA GLN A 22 -6.55 13.97 -2.26
C GLN A 22 -5.04 14.23 -2.09
N GLY A 23 -4.20 13.37 -2.65
CA GLY A 23 -2.75 13.43 -2.55
C GLY A 23 -2.14 12.03 -2.60
N PRO A 24 -0.82 11.90 -2.74
CA PRO A 24 -0.16 10.59 -2.77
C PRO A 24 -0.47 9.76 -1.53
N VAL A 25 -0.70 8.46 -1.73
CA VAL A 25 -0.81 7.48 -0.65
C VAL A 25 0.46 6.64 -0.66
N SER A 26 1.15 6.60 0.48
CA SER A 26 2.36 5.80 0.66
C SER A 26 2.12 4.67 1.66
N LEU A 27 2.60 3.48 1.34
CA LEU A 27 2.69 2.35 2.27
C LEU A 27 4.15 2.12 2.63
N VAL A 28 4.39 1.85 3.92
CA VAL A 28 5.68 1.37 4.43
C VAL A 28 5.42 0.02 5.06
N LEU A 29 5.98 -1.03 4.46
CA LEU A 29 5.78 -2.41 4.86
C LEU A 29 7.09 -2.99 5.36
N LEU A 30 7.02 -3.77 6.43
CA LEU A 30 8.10 -4.63 6.86
C LEU A 30 7.76 -6.05 6.43
N MET A 31 8.54 -6.58 5.50
CA MET A 31 8.36 -7.91 4.92
C MET A 31 8.96 -8.98 5.82
N ASP A 32 8.34 -10.16 5.80
CA ASP A 32 8.96 -11.34 6.39
C ASP A 32 10.18 -11.80 5.58
N LYS A 33 11.02 -12.62 6.21
CA LYS A 33 12.26 -13.08 5.56
C LYS A 33 11.91 -13.97 4.36
N GLY A 34 12.29 -13.52 3.16
CA GLY A 34 12.09 -14.28 1.91
C GLY A 34 10.76 -14.03 1.23
N GLU A 35 9.92 -13.16 1.79
CA GLU A 35 8.69 -12.69 1.16
C GLU A 35 9.02 -11.63 0.10
N SER A 36 8.31 -11.67 -1.05
CA SER A 36 8.47 -10.70 -2.13
C SER A 36 7.29 -9.74 -2.18
N MET A 37 7.51 -8.51 -2.64
CA MET A 37 6.42 -7.58 -2.95
C MET A 37 5.41 -8.16 -3.97
N ASN A 38 5.86 -9.06 -4.85
CA ASN A 38 4.99 -9.74 -5.81
C ASN A 38 3.97 -10.68 -5.17
N ASP A 39 4.19 -11.07 -3.91
CA ASP A 39 3.28 -11.94 -3.16
C ASP A 39 2.16 -11.13 -2.47
N LEU A 40 2.25 -9.81 -2.45
CA LEU A 40 1.27 -8.93 -1.83
C LEU A 40 0.04 -8.77 -2.72
N ALA A 41 -1.16 -8.93 -2.14
CA ALA A 41 -2.44 -8.65 -2.78
C ALA A 41 -2.71 -7.12 -2.88
N LEU A 42 -1.75 -6.37 -3.41
CA LEU A 42 -1.82 -4.92 -3.56
C LEU A 42 -2.01 -4.54 -5.05
N PRO A 43 -2.73 -3.45 -5.34
CA PRO A 43 -2.74 -2.86 -6.68
C PRO A 43 -1.32 -2.54 -7.16
N LYS A 44 -1.12 -2.52 -8.49
CA LYS A 44 0.17 -2.11 -9.05
C LYS A 44 0.51 -0.68 -8.60
N PRO A 45 1.69 -0.44 -8.00
CA PRO A 45 2.08 0.90 -7.59
C PRO A 45 2.62 1.74 -8.74
N ASP A 46 2.59 3.06 -8.55
CA ASP A 46 3.22 4.01 -9.48
C ASP A 46 4.75 4.06 -9.26
N SER A 47 5.19 3.89 -8.01
CA SER A 47 6.60 3.75 -7.64
C SER A 47 6.76 2.84 -6.43
N SER A 48 7.86 2.10 -6.37
CA SER A 48 8.22 1.26 -5.24
C SER A 48 9.74 1.15 -5.12
N TYR A 49 10.26 1.05 -3.89
CA TYR A 49 11.65 0.67 -3.65
C TYR A 49 11.78 -0.24 -2.44
N GLU A 50 12.77 -1.13 -2.48
CA GLU A 50 13.08 -2.07 -1.42
C GLU A 50 14.39 -1.68 -0.73
N LEU A 51 14.38 -1.58 0.59
CA LEU A 51 15.54 -1.34 1.44
C LEU A 51 15.65 -2.47 2.48
N GLY A 52 16.37 -3.53 2.11
CA GLY A 52 16.43 -4.74 2.92
C GLY A 52 15.06 -5.41 2.99
N ARG A 53 14.44 -5.43 4.18
CA ARG A 53 13.07 -5.94 4.38
C ARG A 53 12.01 -4.85 4.44
N VAL A 54 12.40 -3.59 4.31
CA VAL A 54 11.46 -2.47 4.28
C VAL A 54 11.11 -2.19 2.83
N VAL A 55 9.82 -2.21 2.51
CA VAL A 55 9.31 -1.85 1.19
C VAL A 55 8.54 -0.55 1.32
N PHE A 56 8.89 0.41 0.48
CA PHE A 56 8.14 1.64 0.29
C PHE A 56 7.38 1.55 -1.01
N ILE A 57 6.07 1.83 -0.94
CA ILE A 57 5.17 1.82 -2.09
C ILE A 57 4.48 3.18 -2.15
N GLN A 58 4.35 3.73 -3.37
CA GLN A 58 3.66 4.98 -3.60
C GLN A 58 2.60 4.84 -4.69
N TYR A 59 1.40 5.32 -4.37
CA TYR A 59 0.32 5.56 -5.32
C TYR A 59 0.12 7.06 -5.47
N LEU A 60 0.30 7.56 -6.68
CA LEU A 60 0.11 8.96 -7.03
C LEU A 60 -1.37 9.23 -7.32
N PRO A 61 -1.78 10.51 -7.30
CA PRO A 61 -3.10 10.89 -7.80
C PRO A 61 -3.31 10.43 -9.25
N GLN A 62 -4.49 9.88 -9.53
CA GLN A 62 -4.96 9.51 -10.87
C GLN A 62 -6.35 10.09 -11.10
#